data_AF-A0AAU8USM2-F1
#
_entry.id   AF-A0AAU8USM2-F1
#
_cell.length_a   1.000
_cell.length_b   1.000
_cell.length_c   1.000
_cell.angle_alpha   90.00
_cell.angle_beta   90.00
_cell.angle_gamma   90.00
#
_symmetry.space_group_name_H-M   'P 1'
#
loop_
_entity.id
_entity.type
_entity.pdbx_description
1 polymer ?
#
loop_
_entity_poly.entity_id
_entity_poly.type
_entity_poly.pdbx_seq_one_letter_code
_entity_poly.pdbx_strand_id
1 'polypeptide(L)'
;MFEQQIFTQLKTKYKNLGLGDKVLKVIAKKLSKTVKEESEIENAVEGVEDDLVPLQILSDQVRTLKTELDTMKKSKSDDSDDEEEEEEETEGKKPKVTKKTTENKDEEVPAWAKGLISSNEALTKELADIKAEKVAKSNDAKLLDKLKELGVSEKFYKYHIKGKSFENDEEIEEFANELKESETEFLQENANSDVEANANTVFGGSTKPDEVSAFAKNFVSKKLKPNETDQ
;
A
#
# COMPACT_ATOMS: atom_id res chain seq x y z
N MET A 1 21.03 9.92 8.24
CA MET A 1 21.27 11.37 8.40
C MET A 1 20.59 12.22 7.31
N PHE A 2 19.52 11.73 6.66
CA PHE A 2 19.00 12.37 5.44
C PHE A 2 17.60 13.00 5.60
N GLU A 3 17.01 12.97 6.80
CA GLU A 3 15.63 13.42 7.04
C GLU A 3 15.35 14.84 6.56
N GLN A 4 16.25 15.80 6.83
CA GLN A 4 16.06 17.20 6.43
C GLN A 4 16.17 17.40 4.90
N GLN A 5 17.10 16.68 4.25
CA GLN A 5 17.26 16.75 2.80
C GLN A 5 16.06 16.12 2.09
N ILE A 6 15.63 14.93 2.54
CA ILE A 6 14.43 14.24 2.05
C ILE A 6 13.19 15.13 2.24
N PHE A 7 13.01 15.74 3.41
CA PHE A 7 11.90 16.65 3.67
C PHE A 7 11.87 17.84 2.71
N THR A 8 13.03 18.43 2.43
CA THR A 8 13.14 19.58 1.51
C THR A 8 12.80 19.19 0.07
N GLN A 9 13.25 18.00 -0.38
CA GLN A 9 12.90 17.47 -1.69
C GLN A 9 11.41 17.14 -1.79
N LEU A 10 10.83 16.46 -0.79
CA LEU A 10 9.40 16.16 -0.73
C LEU A 10 8.56 17.43 -0.84
N LYS A 11 8.93 18.49 -0.11
CA LYS A 11 8.23 19.78 -0.12
C LYS A 11 8.32 20.49 -1.47
N THR A 12 9.44 20.34 -2.18
CA THR A 12 9.65 20.97 -3.48
C THR A 12 8.90 20.21 -4.57
N LYS A 13 9.02 18.89 -4.59
CA LYS A 13 8.43 18.01 -5.62
C LYS A 13 6.92 17.93 -5.50
N TYR A 14 6.40 17.77 -4.28
CA TYR A 14 4.96 17.54 -4.03
C TYR A 14 4.24 18.79 -3.50
N LYS A 15 4.75 19.98 -3.83
CA LYS A 15 4.15 21.26 -3.41
C LYS A 15 2.70 21.41 -3.87
N ASN A 16 2.37 20.84 -5.03
CA ASN A 16 1.05 20.83 -5.64
C ASN A 16 0.02 20.02 -4.86
N LEU A 17 0.44 19.03 -4.05
CA LEU A 17 -0.48 18.21 -3.27
C LEU A 17 -1.06 18.95 -2.05
N GLY A 18 -0.56 20.14 -1.73
CA GLY A 18 -1.12 20.96 -0.64
C GLY A 18 -1.09 20.30 0.74
N LEU A 19 -0.22 19.30 0.93
CA LEU A 19 -0.02 18.56 2.18
C LEU A 19 0.70 19.42 3.21
N GLY A 20 0.35 19.24 4.48
CA GLY A 20 0.97 19.97 5.58
C GLY A 20 2.39 19.48 5.90
N ASP A 21 3.25 20.39 6.36
CA ASP A 21 4.65 20.11 6.73
C ASP A 21 4.79 18.95 7.75
N LYS A 22 3.80 18.75 8.62
CA LYS A 22 3.82 17.63 9.60
C LYS A 22 3.76 16.26 8.90
N VAL A 23 2.94 16.13 7.86
CA VAL A 23 2.78 14.89 7.11
C VAL A 23 4.07 14.57 6.36
N LEU A 24 4.61 15.56 5.64
CA LEU A 24 5.87 15.42 4.91
C LEU A 24 7.05 15.10 5.84
N LYS A 25 7.08 15.64 7.07
CA LYS A 25 8.11 15.29 8.08
C LYS A 25 8.03 13.83 8.53
N VAL A 26 6.82 13.29 8.74
CA VAL A 26 6.65 11.88 9.13
C VAL A 26 7.18 10.96 8.02
N ILE A 27 6.88 11.30 6.76
CA ILE A 27 7.33 10.54 5.60
C ILE A 27 8.85 10.65 5.42
N ALA A 28 9.41 11.85 5.55
CA ALA A 28 10.85 12.06 5.53
C ALA A 28 11.57 11.23 6.61
N LYS A 29 11.00 11.19 7.82
CA LYS A 29 11.52 10.37 8.93
C LYS A 29 11.47 8.88 8.61
N LYS A 30 10.37 8.39 8.00
CA LYS A 30 10.23 6.99 7.55
C LYS A 30 11.29 6.65 6.49
N LEU A 31 11.40 7.45 5.45
CA LEU A 31 12.37 7.26 4.36
C LEU A 31 13.82 7.34 4.85
N SER A 32 14.13 8.26 5.79
CA SER A 32 15.48 8.43 6.32
C SER A 32 16.03 7.22 7.10
N LYS A 33 15.17 6.26 7.46
CA LYS A 33 15.57 4.98 8.07
C LYS A 33 16.01 3.94 7.04
N THR A 34 15.53 4.05 5.81
CA THR A 34 15.80 3.10 4.73
C THR A 34 16.90 3.61 3.81
N VAL A 35 16.94 4.93 3.57
CA VAL A 35 17.96 5.59 2.74
C VAL A 35 19.31 5.60 3.46
N LYS A 36 20.31 4.95 2.86
CA LYS A 36 21.68 4.83 3.40
C LYS A 36 22.66 5.78 2.71
N GLU A 37 22.38 6.16 1.47
CA GLU A 37 23.22 7.05 0.66
C GLU A 37 22.43 8.22 0.07
N GLU A 38 23.11 9.33 -0.22
CA GLU A 38 22.48 10.54 -0.79
C GLU A 38 21.93 10.32 -2.20
N SER A 39 22.56 9.42 -2.97
CA SER A 39 22.13 8.99 -4.31
C SER A 39 20.76 8.30 -4.33
N GLU A 40 20.35 7.69 -3.21
CA GLU A 40 19.08 6.98 -3.08
C GLU A 40 17.90 7.92 -2.76
N ILE A 41 18.20 9.16 -2.32
CA ILE A 41 17.18 10.11 -1.86
C ILE A 41 16.17 10.41 -2.96
N GLU A 42 16.63 10.68 -4.18
CA GLU A 42 15.75 11.10 -5.27
C GLU A 42 14.75 10.00 -5.63
N ASN A 43 15.23 8.76 -5.80
CA ASN A 43 14.40 7.58 -6.06
C ASN A 43 13.44 7.29 -4.89
N ALA A 44 13.90 7.43 -3.64
CA ALA A 44 13.08 7.21 -2.46
C ALA A 44 11.97 8.26 -2.31
N VAL A 45 12.24 9.51 -2.70
CA VAL A 45 11.25 10.59 -2.74
C VAL A 45 10.24 10.36 -3.86
N GLU A 46 10.69 9.84 -5.01
CA GLU A 46 9.84 9.47 -6.15
C GLU A 46 8.88 8.33 -5.80
N GLY A 47 9.38 7.26 -5.19
CA GLY A 47 8.57 6.09 -4.84
C GLY A 47 7.54 6.29 -3.73
N VAL A 48 7.47 7.48 -3.13
CA VAL A 48 6.50 7.80 -2.06
C VAL A 48 5.27 8.55 -2.57
N GLU A 49 5.21 8.85 -3.89
CA GLU A 49 4.06 9.52 -4.50
C GLU A 49 2.74 8.77 -4.25
N ASP A 50 2.75 7.44 -4.42
CA ASP A 50 1.58 6.57 -4.20
C ASP A 50 1.09 6.60 -2.74
N ASP A 51 1.98 6.86 -1.78
CA ASP A 51 1.64 7.05 -0.36
C ASP A 51 1.08 8.48 -0.09
N LEU A 52 1.48 9.47 -0.88
CA LEU A 52 1.11 10.89 -0.70
C LEU A 52 -0.25 11.24 -1.32
N VAL A 53 -0.60 10.63 -2.46
CA VAL A 53 -1.86 10.91 -3.16
C VAL A 53 -3.10 10.60 -2.30
N PRO A 54 -3.20 9.46 -1.59
CA PRO A 54 -4.33 9.20 -0.68
C PRO A 54 -4.45 10.24 0.44
N LEU A 55 -3.31 10.74 0.94
CA LEU A 55 -3.28 11.77 1.98
C LEU A 55 -3.78 13.12 1.46
N GLN A 56 -3.52 13.42 0.19
CA GLN A 56 -4.06 14.61 -0.48
C GLN A 56 -5.58 14.51 -0.58
N ILE A 57 -6.11 13.38 -1.06
CA ILE A 57 -7.55 13.14 -1.18
C ILE A 57 -8.25 13.35 0.17
N LEU A 58 -7.70 12.77 1.24
CA LEU A 58 -8.26 12.93 2.58
C LEU A 58 -8.18 14.39 3.06
N SER A 59 -7.06 15.07 2.82
CA SER A 59 -6.91 16.48 3.18
C SER A 59 -7.93 17.36 2.45
N ASP A 60 -8.21 17.07 1.18
CA ASP A 60 -9.17 17.82 0.38
C ASP A 60 -10.61 17.55 0.84
N GLN A 61 -10.96 16.31 1.18
CA GLN A 61 -12.25 15.98 1.81
C GLN A 61 -12.46 16.71 3.15
N VAL A 62 -11.42 16.81 3.98
CA VAL A 62 -11.53 17.56 5.24
C VAL A 62 -11.75 19.06 4.98
N ARG A 63 -11.13 19.62 3.93
CA ARG A 63 -11.36 21.02 3.53
C ARG A 63 -12.80 21.23 3.05
N THR A 64 -13.33 20.35 2.20
CA THR A 64 -14.71 20.47 1.70
C THR A 64 -15.71 20.38 2.84
N LEU A 65 -15.57 19.40 3.73
CA LEU A 65 -16.43 19.26 4.91
C LEU A 65 -16.36 20.47 5.84
N LYS A 66 -15.16 21.05 6.01
CA LYS A 66 -15.00 22.26 6.82
C LYS A 66 -15.70 23.46 6.18
N THR A 67 -15.56 23.64 4.87
CA THR A 67 -16.27 24.72 4.15
C THR A 67 -17.78 24.55 4.23
N GLU A 68 -18.29 23.33 4.06
CA GLU A 68 -19.72 23.04 4.21
C GLU A 68 -20.20 23.35 5.64
N LEU A 69 -19.44 22.93 6.66
CA LEU A 69 -19.77 23.25 8.05
C LEU A 69 -19.78 24.76 8.33
N ASP A 70 -18.80 25.50 7.81
CA ASP A 70 -18.71 26.95 8.00
C ASP A 70 -19.84 27.68 7.25
N THR A 71 -20.20 27.23 6.04
CA THR A 71 -21.37 27.77 5.30
C THR A 71 -22.67 27.48 6.02
N MET A 72 -22.84 26.29 6.59
CA MET A 72 -24.03 25.91 7.34
C MET A 72 -24.16 26.72 8.63
N LYS A 73 -23.07 26.92 9.35
CA LYS A 73 -23.05 27.82 10.53
C LYS A 73 -23.44 29.24 10.16
N LYS A 74 -22.95 29.74 9.02
CA LYS A 74 -23.30 31.09 8.54
C LYS A 74 -24.77 31.20 8.12
N SER A 75 -25.31 30.19 7.43
CA SER A 75 -26.75 30.16 7.11
C SER A 75 -27.64 30.09 8.36
N LYS A 76 -27.18 29.43 9.43
CA LYS A 76 -27.89 29.41 10.72
C LYS A 76 -27.83 30.73 11.48
N SER A 77 -26.80 31.55 11.25
CA SER A 77 -26.71 32.89 11.84
C SER A 77 -27.50 33.94 11.04
N ASP A 78 -27.63 33.78 9.73
CA ASP A 78 -28.45 34.65 8.86
C ASP A 78 -29.96 34.40 9.06
N ASP A 79 -30.37 33.16 9.33
CA ASP A 79 -31.79 32.79 9.59
C ASP A 79 -32.27 33.21 10.99
N SER A 80 -31.48 33.99 11.73
CA SER A 80 -31.84 34.57 13.04
C SER A 80 -31.89 36.10 13.03
N ASP A 81 -31.76 36.73 11.85
CA ASP A 81 -31.70 38.19 11.72
C ASP A 81 -32.70 38.66 10.65
N ASP A 82 -33.99 38.38 10.91
CA ASP A 82 -35.08 39.07 10.23
C ASP A 82 -36.24 39.30 11.22
N GLU A 83 -36.12 40.37 11.99
CA GLU A 83 -37.18 41.32 12.39
C GLU A 83 -36.64 42.22 13.52
N GLU A 84 -36.14 43.41 13.16
CA GLU A 84 -36.74 44.70 13.54
C GLU A 84 -35.81 45.87 13.12
N GLU A 85 -36.39 46.77 12.31
CA GLU A 85 -35.77 47.97 11.75
C GLU A 85 -35.40 49.03 12.81
N GLU A 86 -34.32 49.76 12.49
CA GLU A 86 -33.93 51.14 12.84
C GLU A 86 -34.48 51.81 14.12
N GLU A 87 -33.57 52.27 15.01
CA GLU A 87 -33.35 53.72 15.26
C GLU A 87 -32.21 54.01 16.27
N GLU A 88 -31.41 55.00 15.89
CA GLU A 88 -30.59 55.97 16.66
C GLU A 88 -29.60 55.57 17.80
N GLU A 89 -28.35 56.00 17.56
CA GLU A 89 -27.39 56.65 18.47
C GLU A 89 -27.61 56.51 19.99
N THR A 90 -26.66 55.86 20.68
CA THR A 90 -25.83 56.47 21.76
C THR A 90 -25.03 55.40 22.55
N GLU A 91 -23.95 55.89 23.12
CA GLU A 91 -22.84 55.22 23.79
C GLU A 91 -23.19 54.15 24.85
N GLY A 92 -22.48 53.03 24.76
CA GLY A 92 -21.95 52.28 25.91
C GLY A 92 -22.92 51.73 26.95
N LYS A 93 -23.18 50.41 26.90
CA LYS A 93 -23.05 49.45 28.03
C LYS A 93 -23.52 48.05 27.63
N LYS A 94 -22.74 47.04 28.02
CA LYS A 94 -22.98 45.60 27.88
C LYS A 94 -24.42 45.22 28.30
N PRO A 95 -25.15 44.37 27.54
CA PRO A 95 -26.31 43.70 28.08
C PRO A 95 -26.02 42.24 28.46
N LYS A 96 -26.82 41.83 29.43
CA LYS A 96 -26.72 40.68 30.31
C LYS A 96 -27.49 39.52 29.67
N VAL A 97 -26.89 38.33 29.67
CA VAL A 97 -27.50 37.07 29.21
C VAL A 97 -28.75 36.77 30.06
N THR A 98 -29.94 36.96 29.49
CA THR A 98 -31.19 36.39 30.00
C THR A 98 -31.48 35.10 29.26
N LYS A 99 -31.19 33.97 29.91
CA LYS A 99 -31.72 32.66 29.55
C LYS A 99 -33.25 32.71 29.65
N LYS A 100 -33.95 32.65 28.51
CA LYS A 100 -35.33 32.16 28.47
C LYS A 100 -35.28 30.69 28.10
N THR A 101 -35.48 29.86 29.12
CA THR A 101 -35.88 28.47 28.99
C THR A 101 -37.32 28.47 28.48
N THR A 102 -37.55 27.95 27.28
CA THR A 102 -38.87 27.44 26.88
C THR A 102 -38.69 26.01 26.44
N GLU A 103 -39.36 25.16 27.19
CA GLU A 103 -39.29 23.72 27.18
C GLU A 103 -40.32 23.16 26.18
N ASN A 104 -39.90 22.12 25.45
CA ASN A 104 -40.69 21.12 24.74
C ASN A 104 -41.54 21.53 23.51
N LYS A 105 -41.05 21.17 22.31
CA LYS A 105 -41.68 20.12 21.47
C LYS A 105 -40.80 19.75 20.27
N ASP A 106 -40.60 18.44 20.16
CA ASP A 106 -39.98 17.66 19.08
C ASP A 106 -38.50 17.94 18.82
N GLU A 107 -37.65 17.18 19.52
CA GLU A 107 -36.26 16.89 19.14
C GLU A 107 -36.22 16.09 17.82
N GLU A 108 -36.74 16.69 16.75
CA GLU A 108 -36.49 16.25 15.39
C GLU A 108 -35.02 16.55 15.12
N VAL A 109 -34.19 15.51 15.24
CA VAL A 109 -32.81 15.50 14.77
C VAL A 109 -32.78 16.23 13.42
N PRO A 110 -32.04 17.35 13.29
CA PRO A 110 -32.15 18.20 12.11
C PRO A 110 -31.80 17.41 10.85
N ALA A 111 -32.39 17.75 9.70
CA ALA A 111 -32.33 16.92 8.48
C ALA A 111 -30.90 16.49 8.07
N TRP A 112 -29.90 17.34 8.29
CA TRP A 112 -28.49 17.00 8.07
C TRP A 112 -27.95 15.94 9.03
N ALA A 113 -28.36 15.96 10.30
CA ALA A 113 -28.00 14.97 11.29
C ALA A 113 -28.74 13.65 11.03
N LYS A 114 -29.99 13.69 10.56
CA LYS A 114 -30.69 12.50 10.02
C LYS A 114 -29.92 11.90 8.83
N GLY A 115 -29.49 12.73 7.87
CA GLY A 115 -28.69 12.28 6.73
C GLY A 115 -27.34 11.65 7.13
N LEU A 116 -26.65 12.24 8.11
CA LEU A 116 -25.40 11.70 8.64
C LEU A 116 -25.60 10.39 9.40
N ILE A 117 -26.68 10.27 10.19
CA ILE A 117 -27.04 9.03 10.90
C ILE A 117 -27.35 7.94 9.88
N SER A 118 -28.18 8.21 8.86
CA SER A 118 -28.48 7.23 7.82
C SER A 118 -27.24 6.82 7.01
N SER A 119 -26.32 7.75 6.73
CA SER A 119 -25.04 7.43 6.08
C SER A 119 -24.16 6.55 6.96
N ASN A 120 -24.04 6.87 8.25
CA ASN A 120 -23.29 6.04 9.19
C ASN A 120 -23.93 4.65 9.38
N GLU A 121 -25.26 4.55 9.43
CA GLU A 121 -25.96 3.26 9.46
C GLU A 121 -25.73 2.45 8.19
N ALA A 122 -25.77 3.08 7.01
CA ALA A 122 -25.46 2.44 5.74
C ALA A 122 -24.01 1.93 5.70
N LEU A 123 -23.04 2.74 6.12
CA LEU A 123 -21.63 2.34 6.20
C LEU A 123 -21.41 1.23 7.23
N THR A 124 -22.10 1.30 8.38
CA THR A 124 -22.03 0.25 9.41
C THR A 124 -22.60 -1.06 8.89
N LYS A 125 -23.68 -0.99 8.09
CA LYS A 125 -24.28 -2.14 7.44
C LYS A 125 -23.36 -2.73 6.36
N GLU A 126 -22.79 -1.90 5.49
CA GLU A 126 -21.80 -2.37 4.51
C GLU A 126 -20.57 -2.99 5.18
N LEU A 127 -20.07 -2.41 6.27
CA LEU A 127 -18.98 -3.03 7.04
C LEU A 127 -19.39 -4.35 7.68
N ALA A 128 -20.62 -4.48 8.16
CA ALA A 128 -21.15 -5.73 8.68
C ALA A 128 -21.31 -6.76 7.57
N ASP A 129 -21.77 -6.37 6.39
CA ASP A 129 -21.93 -7.22 5.21
C ASP A 129 -20.57 -7.67 4.66
N ILE A 130 -19.57 -6.77 4.60
CA ILE A 130 -18.18 -7.12 4.23
C ILE A 130 -17.57 -8.07 5.27
N LYS A 131 -17.80 -7.83 6.57
CA LYS A 131 -17.34 -8.76 7.62
C LYS A 131 -18.05 -10.11 7.51
N ALA A 132 -19.35 -10.12 7.27
CA ALA A 132 -20.12 -11.33 7.06
C ALA A 132 -19.67 -12.06 5.80
N GLU A 133 -19.35 -11.35 4.71
CA GLU A 133 -18.82 -11.92 3.47
C GLU A 133 -17.40 -12.46 3.65
N LYS A 134 -16.55 -11.77 4.42
CA LYS A 134 -15.21 -12.26 4.79
C LYS A 134 -15.26 -13.50 5.68
N VAL A 135 -16.28 -13.62 6.53
CA VAL A 135 -16.59 -14.82 7.31
C VAL A 135 -17.25 -15.90 6.43
N ALA A 136 -18.04 -15.50 5.43
CA ALA A 136 -18.78 -16.40 4.55
C ALA A 136 -17.95 -16.96 3.39
N LYS A 137 -16.84 -16.32 3.00
CA LYS A 137 -15.86 -16.94 2.09
C LYS A 137 -15.33 -18.19 2.76
N SER A 138 -15.57 -19.34 2.13
CA SER A 138 -15.06 -20.61 2.61
C SER A 138 -13.54 -20.54 2.76
N ASN A 139 -13.01 -21.24 3.77
CA ASN A 139 -11.57 -21.31 4.00
C ASN A 139 -10.83 -21.88 2.77
N ASP A 140 -11.49 -22.73 1.99
CA ASP A 140 -11.02 -23.21 0.69
C ASP A 140 -10.83 -22.08 -0.34
N ALA A 141 -11.79 -21.16 -0.44
CA ALA A 141 -11.68 -20.02 -1.36
C ALA A 141 -10.56 -19.07 -0.95
N LYS A 142 -10.41 -18.82 0.36
CA LYS A 142 -9.31 -18.01 0.91
C LYS A 142 -7.95 -18.64 0.62
N LEU A 143 -7.81 -19.95 0.84
CA LEU A 143 -6.59 -20.68 0.53
C LEU A 143 -6.25 -20.63 -0.97
N LEU A 144 -7.25 -20.82 -1.84
CA LEU A 144 -7.04 -20.76 -3.29
C LEU A 144 -6.57 -19.38 -3.75
N ASP A 145 -7.15 -18.30 -3.21
CA ASP A 145 -6.73 -16.94 -3.51
C ASP A 145 -5.29 -16.70 -3.03
N LYS A 146 -4.94 -17.18 -1.82
CA LYS A 146 -3.58 -17.06 -1.27
C LYS A 146 -2.54 -17.84 -2.07
N LEU A 147 -2.84 -19.07 -2.48
CA LEU A 147 -1.95 -19.89 -3.30
C LEU A 147 -1.72 -19.29 -4.68
N LYS A 148 -2.74 -18.64 -5.27
CA LYS A 148 -2.60 -17.87 -6.52
C LYS A 148 -1.74 -16.63 -6.32
N GLU A 149 -1.92 -15.90 -5.21
CA GLU A 149 -1.10 -14.73 -4.85
C GLU A 149 0.38 -15.10 -4.68
N LEU A 150 0.67 -16.22 -4.00
CA LEU A 150 2.03 -16.76 -3.83
C LEU A 150 2.60 -17.39 -5.12
N GLY A 151 1.79 -17.46 -6.19
CA GLY A 151 2.20 -18.05 -7.46
C GLY A 151 2.54 -19.53 -7.35
N VAL A 152 1.87 -20.28 -6.49
CA VAL A 152 2.00 -21.74 -6.42
C VAL A 152 1.27 -22.36 -7.60
N SER A 153 1.89 -23.32 -8.29
CA SER A 153 1.28 -23.98 -9.43
C SER A 153 0.05 -24.81 -9.02
N GLU A 154 -1.06 -24.66 -9.74
CA GLU A 154 -2.29 -25.43 -9.49
C GLU A 154 -2.05 -26.93 -9.49
N LYS A 155 -1.17 -27.40 -10.37
CA LYS A 155 -0.82 -28.83 -10.46
C LYS A 155 -0.13 -29.35 -9.20
N PHE A 156 0.59 -28.47 -8.50
CA PHE A 156 1.32 -28.79 -7.28
C PHE A 156 0.35 -28.92 -6.10
N TYR A 157 -0.54 -27.93 -5.91
CA TYR A 157 -1.40 -27.90 -4.72
C TYR A 157 -2.72 -28.66 -4.84
N LYS A 158 -3.23 -28.93 -6.06
CA LYS A 158 -4.57 -29.50 -6.28
C LYS A 158 -4.89 -30.75 -5.45
N TYR A 159 -3.92 -31.62 -5.24
CA TYR A 159 -4.09 -32.84 -4.44
C TYR A 159 -3.79 -32.63 -2.96
N HIS A 160 -2.96 -31.64 -2.61
CA HIS A 160 -2.58 -31.31 -1.24
C HIS A 160 -3.67 -30.58 -0.46
N ILE A 161 -4.52 -29.81 -1.16
CA ILE A 161 -5.61 -29.06 -0.55
C ILE A 161 -6.90 -29.89 -0.40
N LYS A 162 -7.02 -31.03 -1.08
CA LYS A 162 -8.28 -31.78 -1.15
C LYS A 162 -8.58 -32.44 0.20
N GLY A 163 -9.70 -32.04 0.82
CA GLY A 163 -10.17 -32.60 2.09
C GLY A 163 -9.46 -32.04 3.32
N LYS A 164 -8.67 -30.96 3.17
CA LYS A 164 -8.24 -30.17 4.31
C LYS A 164 -9.36 -29.25 4.76
N SER A 165 -9.43 -29.05 6.07
CA SER A 165 -10.28 -28.06 6.70
C SER A 165 -9.37 -27.20 7.54
N PHE A 166 -9.58 -25.89 7.50
CA PHE A 166 -8.84 -24.91 8.30
C PHE A 166 -9.82 -24.29 9.29
N GLU A 167 -9.36 -24.01 10.51
CA GLU A 167 -10.23 -23.43 11.55
C GLU A 167 -10.16 -21.90 11.58
N ASN A 168 -9.02 -21.32 11.18
CA ASN A 168 -8.77 -19.89 11.20
C ASN A 168 -7.98 -19.42 9.96
N ASP A 169 -7.88 -18.09 9.80
CA ASP A 169 -7.15 -17.49 8.68
C ASP A 169 -5.62 -17.69 8.82
N GLU A 170 -5.10 -17.85 10.05
CA GLU A 170 -3.67 -18.08 10.32
C GLU A 170 -3.18 -19.44 9.78
N GLU A 171 -3.93 -20.52 10.02
CA GLU A 171 -3.63 -21.86 9.48
C GLU A 171 -3.65 -21.88 7.95
N ILE A 172 -4.52 -21.07 7.33
CA ILE A 172 -4.58 -20.93 5.87
C ILE A 172 -3.29 -20.27 5.35
N GLU A 173 -2.82 -19.22 6.03
CA GLU A 173 -1.59 -18.52 5.65
C GLU A 173 -0.34 -19.40 5.86
N GLU A 174 -0.23 -20.06 7.01
CA GLU A 174 0.88 -20.99 7.29
C GLU A 174 0.94 -22.11 6.25
N PHE A 175 -0.19 -22.76 5.99
CA PHE A 175 -0.23 -23.86 5.02
C PHE A 175 0.06 -23.39 3.58
N ALA A 176 -0.41 -22.19 3.19
CA ALA A 176 -0.09 -21.63 1.89
C ALA A 176 1.41 -21.34 1.72
N ASN A 177 2.06 -20.83 2.78
CA ASN A 177 3.50 -20.57 2.79
C ASN A 177 4.30 -21.88 2.78
N GLU A 178 3.91 -22.88 3.58
CA GLU A 178 4.55 -24.20 3.59
C GLU A 178 4.48 -24.87 2.20
N LEU A 179 3.32 -24.79 1.54
CA LEU A 179 3.20 -25.27 0.16
C LEU A 179 4.11 -24.54 -0.81
N LYS A 180 4.29 -23.23 -0.62
CA LYS A 180 5.18 -22.44 -1.47
C LYS A 180 6.63 -22.85 -1.27
N GLU A 181 7.06 -23.02 -0.03
CA GLU A 181 8.40 -23.49 0.30
C GLU A 181 8.66 -24.89 -0.28
N SER A 182 7.71 -25.82 -0.11
CA SER A 182 7.80 -27.17 -0.69
C SER A 182 7.90 -27.13 -2.22
N GLU A 183 7.17 -26.24 -2.89
CA GLU A 183 7.30 -26.06 -4.34
C GLU A 183 8.69 -25.55 -4.72
N THR A 184 9.23 -24.57 -4.00
CA THR A 184 10.57 -24.04 -4.28
C THR A 184 11.66 -25.06 -4.04
N GLU A 185 11.55 -25.86 -2.99
CA GLU A 185 12.49 -26.95 -2.71
C GLU A 185 12.42 -28.02 -3.80
N PHE A 186 11.21 -28.42 -4.21
CA PHE A 186 11.01 -29.37 -5.29
C PHE A 186 11.62 -28.89 -6.62
N LEU A 187 11.40 -27.62 -6.97
CA LEU A 187 11.99 -27.01 -8.16
C LEU A 187 13.52 -26.95 -8.06
N GLN A 188 14.06 -26.64 -6.88
CA GLN A 188 15.50 -26.61 -6.64
C GLN A 188 16.14 -28.00 -6.73
N GLU A 189 15.51 -29.02 -6.15
CA GLU A 189 15.97 -30.41 -6.24
C GLU A 189 15.98 -30.88 -7.70
N ASN A 190 14.92 -30.57 -8.44
CA ASN A 190 14.82 -30.95 -9.84
C ASN A 190 15.87 -30.22 -10.71
N ALA A 191 16.14 -28.94 -10.42
CA ALA A 191 17.21 -28.19 -11.07
C ALA A 191 18.60 -28.77 -10.73
N ASN A 192 18.85 -29.12 -9.47
CA ASN A 192 20.09 -29.76 -9.03
C ASN A 192 20.27 -31.12 -9.72
N SER A 193 19.22 -31.94 -9.78
CA SER A 193 19.26 -33.23 -10.47
C SER A 193 19.51 -33.10 -11.97
N ASP A 194 18.95 -32.08 -12.63
CA ASP A 194 19.20 -31.83 -14.05
C ASP A 194 20.65 -31.36 -14.30
N VAL A 195 21.19 -30.53 -13.42
CA VAL A 195 22.61 -30.14 -13.44
C VAL A 195 23.51 -31.35 -13.21
N GLU A 196 23.21 -32.22 -12.26
CA GLU A 196 23.97 -33.45 -12.03
C GLU A 196 23.89 -34.42 -13.22
N ALA A 197 22.71 -34.59 -13.81
CA ALA A 197 22.52 -35.45 -14.97
C ALA A 197 23.23 -34.92 -16.23
N ASN A 198 23.30 -33.59 -16.39
CA ASN A 198 23.94 -32.94 -17.54
C ASN A 198 25.34 -32.38 -17.26
N ALA A 199 25.91 -32.64 -16.07
CA ALA A 199 27.24 -32.18 -15.67
C ALA A 199 28.33 -32.63 -16.66
N ASN A 200 28.09 -33.72 -17.40
CA ASN A 200 29.05 -34.29 -18.34
C ASN A 200 28.87 -33.85 -19.81
N THR A 201 27.90 -33.01 -20.18
CA THR A 201 27.54 -32.84 -21.60
C THR A 201 27.70 -31.45 -22.21
N VAL A 202 27.88 -30.37 -21.45
CA VAL A 202 27.73 -29.00 -22.03
C VAL A 202 29.04 -28.35 -22.49
N PHE A 203 30.21 -28.67 -21.92
CA PHE A 203 31.48 -28.08 -22.38
C PHE A 203 32.60 -29.12 -22.47
N GLY A 204 32.56 -29.94 -23.51
CA GLY A 204 33.71 -30.75 -23.91
C GLY A 204 34.21 -31.72 -22.84
N GLY A 205 33.31 -32.31 -22.06
CA GLY A 205 33.66 -33.39 -21.14
C GLY A 205 34.25 -34.55 -21.92
N SER A 206 35.56 -34.77 -21.79
CA SER A 206 36.16 -36.05 -22.13
C SER A 206 35.62 -37.07 -21.13
N THR A 207 35.25 -38.26 -21.61
CA THR A 207 34.87 -39.39 -20.74
C THR A 207 36.05 -39.98 -19.97
N LYS A 208 37.20 -39.29 -19.97
CA LYS A 208 38.45 -39.68 -19.32
C LYS A 208 39.09 -38.46 -18.66
N PRO A 209 39.44 -38.52 -17.36
CA PRO A 209 39.85 -37.37 -16.56
C PRO A 209 41.11 -36.64 -17.05
N ASP A 210 41.93 -37.25 -17.93
CA ASP A 210 43.22 -36.70 -18.38
C ASP A 210 43.26 -36.16 -19.82
N GLU A 211 42.13 -36.13 -20.54
CA GLU A 211 42.11 -35.62 -21.92
C GLU A 211 41.41 -34.26 -22.04
N VAL A 212 42.14 -33.24 -22.49
CA VAL A 212 41.56 -31.93 -22.84
C VAL A 212 40.69 -32.05 -24.10
N SER A 213 39.52 -31.38 -24.07
CA SER A 213 38.53 -31.42 -25.14
C SER A 213 39.09 -31.00 -26.50
N ALA A 214 38.56 -31.58 -27.59
CA ALA A 214 39.00 -31.26 -28.95
C ALA A 214 38.83 -29.76 -29.28
N PHE A 215 37.81 -29.12 -28.72
CA PHE A 215 37.60 -27.68 -28.84
C PHE A 215 38.71 -26.87 -28.17
N ALA A 216 39.11 -27.24 -26.95
CA ALA A 216 40.21 -26.58 -26.23
C ALA A 216 41.54 -26.75 -26.98
N LYS A 217 41.82 -27.95 -27.51
CA LYS A 217 43.00 -28.20 -28.37
C LYS A 217 42.99 -27.30 -29.61
N ASN A 218 41.86 -27.19 -30.30
CA ASN A 218 41.73 -26.34 -31.48
C ASN A 218 41.88 -24.84 -31.14
N PHE A 219 41.31 -24.37 -30.02
CA PHE A 219 41.40 -22.98 -29.61
C PHE A 219 42.86 -22.58 -29.31
N VAL A 220 43.57 -23.40 -28.53
CA VAL A 220 45.00 -23.21 -28.23
C VAL A 220 45.81 -23.20 -29.54
N SER A 221 45.60 -24.19 -30.41
CA SER A 221 46.33 -24.28 -31.68
C SER A 221 46.09 -23.10 -32.64
N LYS A 222 44.95 -22.41 -32.52
CA LYS A 222 44.58 -21.28 -33.38
C LYS A 222 45.03 -19.92 -32.81
N LYS A 223 45.13 -19.80 -31.48
CA LYS A 223 45.54 -18.56 -30.78
C LYS A 223 47.04 -18.47 -30.50
N LEU A 224 47.78 -19.59 -30.48
CA LEU A 224 49.20 -19.65 -30.13
C LEU A 224 50.14 -19.97 -31.31
N LYS A 225 49.69 -19.91 -32.57
CA LYS A 225 50.66 -19.98 -33.68
C LYS A 225 51.59 -18.75 -33.60
N PRO A 226 52.92 -18.93 -33.46
CA PRO A 226 53.85 -17.82 -33.52
C PRO A 226 53.74 -17.16 -34.90
N ASN A 227 53.79 -15.83 -34.89
CA ASN A 227 53.82 -15.01 -36.09
C ASN A 227 55.12 -15.32 -36.84
N GLU A 228 55.09 -16.23 -37.82
CA GLU A 228 56.19 -16.38 -38.78
C GLU A 228 56.11 -15.22 -39.78
N THR A 229 56.79 -14.11 -39.48
CA THR A 229 57.20 -13.12 -40.47
C THR A 229 58.48 -12.45 -39.98
N ASP A 230 59.63 -12.95 -40.45
CA ASP A 230 60.67 -12.17 -41.16
C ASP A 230 61.92 -13.04 -41.41
N GLN A 231 62.05 -13.53 -42.64
CA GLN A 231 63.29 -13.48 -43.45
C GLN A 231 62.89 -13.30 -44.92
#